data_AF-D8LVN4-F1
#
_entry.id   AF-D8LVN4-F1
#
_cell.length_a   1.000
_cell.length_b   1.000
_cell.length_c   1.000
_cell.angle_alpha   90.00
_cell.angle_beta   90.00
_cell.angle_gamma   90.00
#
_symmetry.space_group_name_H-M   'P 1'
#
loop_
_entity.id
_entity.type
_entity.pdbx_description
1 polymer ?
#
loop_
_entity_poly.entity_id
_entity_poly.type
_entity_poly.pdbx_seq_one_letter_code
_entity_poly.pdbx_strand_id
1 'polypeptide(L)'
;MFARCTLGSFGIASKLSVCKNIASRACVANVHTLNHIPILNANMDSMRVYLEPSTGKKPTCSVIMLHGLGDTAFYMVPYAADLSRSLPSTRFICPTAHEIPLRCRQGALQHAWFDFPAWSLEGNDDCKGVEESCEVVNSLIEKEIKKGVDPKHIILCGFSQGAGIALHAAFNRKDPIGGVIAFCGCLPNASRFVVQDATKDTPVMY
;
A
#
# COMPACT_ATOMS: atom_id res chain seq x y z
N MET A 1 17.55 -21.27 51.79
CA MET A 1 17.80 -19.83 51.94
C MET A 1 17.73 -19.19 50.55
N PHE A 2 16.56 -18.71 50.14
CA PHE A 2 16.41 -17.73 49.05
C PHE A 2 15.27 -16.81 49.45
N ALA A 3 15.62 -15.54 49.67
CA ALA A 3 14.77 -14.52 50.24
C ALA A 3 13.92 -13.85 49.14
N ARG A 4 12.67 -13.57 49.50
CA ARG A 4 11.77 -12.64 48.81
C ARG A 4 12.44 -11.27 48.70
N CYS A 5 12.30 -10.61 47.56
CA CYS A 5 12.48 -9.16 47.46
C CYS A 5 11.21 -8.54 46.86
N THR A 6 10.70 -7.55 47.58
CA THR A 6 9.40 -6.89 47.45
C THR A 6 9.33 -5.92 46.29
N LEU A 7 8.12 -5.79 45.73
CA LEU A 7 7.71 -4.77 44.77
C LEU A 7 7.89 -3.36 45.37
N GLY A 8 8.72 -2.54 44.72
CA GLY A 8 8.85 -1.11 44.99
C GLY A 8 8.22 -0.30 43.85
N SER A 9 7.17 0.46 44.19
CA SER A 9 6.48 1.38 43.30
C SER A 9 7.40 2.54 42.90
N PHE A 10 7.77 2.67 41.62
CA PHE A 10 8.46 3.86 41.11
C PHE A 10 7.94 4.29 39.73
N GLY A 11 7.18 5.39 39.77
CA GLY A 11 7.05 6.49 38.81
C GLY A 11 7.18 6.23 37.30
N ILE A 12 6.09 6.52 36.58
CA ILE A 12 5.92 6.53 35.11
C ILE A 12 6.74 7.65 34.41
N ALA A 13 7.63 8.35 35.10
CA ALA A 13 8.26 9.58 34.60
C ALA A 13 9.63 9.40 33.90
N SER A 14 10.28 8.23 33.94
CA SER A 14 11.66 8.09 33.44
C SER A 14 11.83 7.49 32.05
N LYS A 15 10.76 7.03 31.37
CA LYS A 15 10.86 6.49 29.99
C LYS A 15 10.71 7.53 28.86
N LEU A 16 10.34 8.78 29.17
CA LEU A 16 10.21 9.86 28.17
C LEU A 16 11.53 10.58 27.82
N SER A 17 12.62 10.31 28.54
CA SER A 17 13.92 10.96 28.31
C SER A 17 14.74 10.30 27.19
N VAL A 18 14.57 8.98 27.00
CA VAL A 18 15.35 8.23 26.00
C VAL A 18 14.84 8.49 24.57
N CYS A 19 13.54 8.73 24.38
CA CYS A 19 12.98 9.07 23.06
C CYS A 19 13.30 10.51 22.60
N LYS A 20 13.76 11.40 23.49
CA LYS A 20 14.17 12.77 23.12
C LYS A 20 15.61 12.87 22.62
N ASN A 21 16.46 11.88 22.94
CA ASN A 21 17.88 11.91 22.56
C ASN A 21 18.23 11.14 21.27
N ILE A 22 17.29 10.42 20.68
CA ILE A 22 17.45 9.88 19.32
C ILE A 22 17.12 10.96 18.27
N ALA A 23 16.31 11.96 18.62
CA ALA A 23 15.97 13.08 17.74
C ALA A 23 17.09 14.14 17.59
N SER A 24 18.09 14.16 18.47
CA SER A 24 19.11 15.24 18.52
C SER A 24 20.48 14.85 17.95
N ARG A 25 20.63 13.64 17.38
CA ARG A 25 21.85 13.20 16.67
C ARG A 25 21.66 12.98 15.17
N ALA A 26 20.65 13.63 14.58
CA ALA A 26 20.70 13.95 13.16
C ALA A 26 21.81 15.00 12.97
N CYS A 27 23.01 14.51 12.70
CA CYS A 27 24.15 15.29 12.26
C CYS A 27 23.67 16.30 11.20
N VAL A 28 24.05 17.57 11.35
CA VAL A 28 23.79 18.65 10.40
C VAL A 28 24.49 18.28 9.08
N ALA A 29 23.84 17.46 8.27
CA ALA A 29 24.18 17.26 6.89
C ALA A 29 23.70 18.51 6.15
N ASN A 30 24.61 19.16 5.43
CA ASN A 30 24.34 20.35 4.64
C ASN A 30 23.03 20.22 3.85
N VAL A 31 22.06 21.06 4.21
CA VAL A 31 20.64 21.00 3.82
C VAL A 31 20.41 21.18 2.30
N HIS A 32 21.46 21.49 1.52
CA HIS A 32 21.41 21.53 0.06
C HIS A 32 21.44 20.16 -0.65
N THR A 33 21.62 19.05 0.08
CA THR A 33 21.71 17.69 -0.49
C THR A 33 20.43 16.85 -0.35
N LEU A 34 19.36 17.39 0.26
CA LEU A 34 18.14 16.64 0.55
C LEU A 34 17.09 16.64 -0.58
N ASN A 35 17.38 17.28 -1.73
CA ASN A 35 16.47 17.31 -2.90
C ASN A 35 16.17 15.92 -3.50
N HIS A 36 16.84 14.87 -3.04
CA HIS A 36 16.62 13.49 -3.48
C HIS A 36 15.76 12.67 -2.52
N ILE A 37 15.42 13.19 -1.33
CA ILE A 37 14.58 12.46 -0.37
C ILE A 37 13.11 12.75 -0.70
N PRO A 38 12.29 11.73 -1.01
CA PRO A 38 10.86 11.93 -1.20
C PRO A 38 10.21 12.44 0.09
N ILE A 39 9.25 13.34 -0.02
CA ILE A 39 8.48 13.80 1.14
C ILE A 39 7.45 12.74 1.46
N LEU A 40 7.53 12.16 2.66
CA LEU A 40 6.57 11.17 3.16
C LEU A 40 5.44 11.87 3.92
N ASN A 41 4.21 11.70 3.43
CA ASN A 41 2.99 12.18 4.08
C ASN A 41 2.12 10.98 4.46
N ALA A 42 1.95 10.73 5.75
CA ALA A 42 1.09 9.66 6.26
C ALA A 42 -0.20 10.24 6.85
N ASN A 43 -1.36 9.71 6.41
CA ASN A 43 -2.63 9.93 7.09
C ASN A 43 -2.81 8.81 8.11
N MET A 44 -2.76 9.15 9.40
CA MET A 44 -2.78 8.16 10.49
C MET A 44 -4.15 7.49 10.69
N ASP A 45 -5.25 8.16 10.31
CA ASP A 45 -6.60 7.60 10.45
C ASP A 45 -6.88 6.50 9.42
N SER A 46 -6.40 6.68 8.19
CA SER A 46 -6.54 5.71 7.09
C SER A 46 -5.30 4.85 6.89
N MET A 47 -4.25 5.08 7.68
CA MET A 47 -2.92 4.49 7.52
C MET A 47 -2.41 4.52 6.08
N ARG A 48 -2.76 5.56 5.32
CA ARG A 48 -2.34 5.73 3.92
C ARG A 48 -1.09 6.59 3.87
N VAL A 49 -0.12 6.18 3.06
CA VAL A 49 1.14 6.90 2.89
C VAL A 49 1.27 7.39 1.45
N TYR A 50 1.68 8.65 1.31
CA TYR A 50 2.06 9.28 0.05
C TYR A 50 3.55 9.61 0.09
N LEU A 51 4.27 9.26 -0.97
CA LEU A 51 5.63 9.74 -1.20
C LEU A 51 5.55 10.71 -2.37
N GLU A 52 5.73 12.00 -2.09
CA GLU A 52 5.72 13.03 -3.12
C GLU A 52 7.01 13.01 -3.94
N PRO A 53 6.95 13.43 -5.22
CA PRO A 53 8.13 13.51 -6.07
C PRO A 53 9.25 14.32 -5.43
N SER A 54 10.48 13.80 -5.47
CA SER A 54 11.65 14.48 -4.88
C SER A 54 11.95 15.83 -5.57
N THR A 55 11.50 16.00 -6.83
CA THR A 55 11.62 17.27 -7.56
C THR A 55 10.84 18.43 -6.96
N GLY A 56 9.90 18.18 -6.05
CA GLY A 56 8.99 19.19 -5.48
C GLY A 56 7.98 19.77 -6.48
N LYS A 57 7.96 19.26 -7.72
CA LYS A 57 7.00 19.65 -8.77
C LYS A 57 5.76 18.75 -8.70
N LYS A 58 4.70 19.15 -9.40
CA LYS A 58 3.53 18.28 -9.60
C LYS A 58 3.96 16.95 -10.24
N PRO A 59 3.44 15.80 -9.77
CA PRO A 59 3.80 14.50 -10.34
C PRO A 59 3.35 14.41 -11.80
N THR A 60 4.19 13.77 -12.62
CA THR A 60 3.85 13.42 -14.01
C THR A 60 3.44 11.95 -14.15
N CYS A 61 3.77 11.14 -13.14
CA CYS A 61 3.47 9.72 -13.05
C CYS A 61 3.02 9.38 -11.62
N SER A 62 2.22 8.33 -11.47
CA SER A 62 1.81 7.82 -10.15
C SER A 62 1.87 6.31 -10.09
N VAL A 63 2.37 5.76 -8.98
CA VAL A 63 2.38 4.31 -8.71
C VAL A 63 1.57 4.06 -7.44
N ILE A 64 0.54 3.23 -7.52
CA ILE A 64 -0.28 2.82 -6.38
C ILE A 64 0.14 1.42 -5.96
N MET A 65 0.64 1.26 -4.74
CA MET A 65 1.27 0.02 -4.24
C MET A 65 0.38 -0.67 -3.19
N LEU A 66 -0.19 -1.82 -3.52
CA LEU A 66 -1.16 -2.56 -2.72
C LEU A 66 -0.50 -3.71 -1.96
N HIS A 67 -0.54 -3.66 -0.63
CA HIS A 67 0.07 -4.67 0.26
C HIS A 67 -0.65 -6.03 0.23
N GLY A 68 0.01 -7.05 0.79
CA GLY A 68 -0.55 -8.39 0.94
C GLY A 68 -1.47 -8.54 2.16
N LEU A 69 -2.07 -9.71 2.32
CA LEU A 69 -2.98 -10.01 3.43
C LEU A 69 -2.32 -9.79 4.80
N GLY A 70 -2.96 -9.02 5.68
CA GLY A 70 -2.53 -8.80 7.07
C GLY A 70 -1.46 -7.71 7.25
N ASP A 71 -0.96 -7.15 6.15
CA ASP A 71 -0.01 -6.04 6.16
C ASP A 71 -0.71 -4.67 6.16
N THR A 72 0.08 -3.60 6.07
CA THR A 72 -0.41 -2.22 5.90
C THR A 72 0.38 -1.51 4.83
N ALA A 73 0.04 -0.25 4.53
CA ALA A 73 0.81 0.63 3.66
C ALA A 73 2.30 0.66 3.98
N PHE A 74 2.67 0.56 5.27
CA PHE A 74 4.05 0.62 5.73
C PHE A 74 4.92 -0.51 5.18
N TYR A 75 4.34 -1.66 4.84
CA TYR A 75 5.06 -2.73 4.15
C TYR A 75 5.57 -2.28 2.77
N MET A 76 4.79 -1.46 2.07
CA MET A 76 5.11 -0.97 0.72
C MET A 76 6.06 0.23 0.72
N VAL A 77 6.14 0.98 1.82
CA VAL A 77 6.91 2.23 1.91
C VAL A 77 8.41 2.04 1.59
N PRO A 78 9.13 1.04 2.12
CA PRO A 78 10.55 0.85 1.78
C PRO A 78 10.78 0.67 0.28
N TYR A 79 9.95 -0.15 -0.38
CA TYR A 79 10.04 -0.37 -1.83
C TYR A 79 9.69 0.88 -2.64
N ALA A 80 8.65 1.62 -2.21
CA ALA A 80 8.30 2.90 -2.81
C ALA A 80 9.43 3.92 -2.68
N ALA A 81 10.08 3.98 -1.51
CA ALA A 81 11.20 4.87 -1.26
C ALA A 81 12.41 4.53 -2.14
N ASP A 82 12.75 3.25 -2.25
CA ASP A 82 13.85 2.80 -3.12
C ASP A 82 13.60 3.13 -4.60
N LEU A 83 12.39 2.85 -5.10
CA LEU A 83 12.00 3.17 -6.48
C LEU A 83 11.98 4.68 -6.75
N SER A 84 11.53 5.49 -5.78
CA SER A 84 11.46 6.94 -5.93
C SER A 84 12.81 7.60 -6.22
N ARG A 85 13.91 6.98 -5.78
CA ARG A 85 15.27 7.45 -6.05
C ARG A 85 15.61 7.46 -7.54
N SER A 86 15.02 6.54 -8.30
CA SER A 86 15.21 6.42 -9.75
C SER A 86 14.07 7.06 -10.56
N LEU A 87 12.98 7.45 -9.88
CA LEU A 87 11.75 7.96 -10.48
C LEU A 87 11.35 9.32 -9.86
N PRO A 88 12.16 10.38 -10.07
CA PRO A 88 12.08 11.63 -9.31
C PRO A 88 10.82 12.49 -9.59
N SER A 89 10.06 12.17 -10.65
CA SER A 89 8.81 12.84 -11.03
C SER A 89 7.56 12.02 -10.68
N THR A 90 7.73 10.88 -10.01
CA THR A 90 6.66 9.93 -9.70
C THR A 90 6.20 10.08 -8.26
N ARG A 91 4.87 10.14 -8.07
CA ARG A 91 4.26 9.99 -6.73
C ARG A 91 4.03 8.52 -6.45
N PHE A 92 4.34 8.06 -5.25
CA PHE A 92 3.94 6.72 -4.78
C PHE A 92 2.81 6.83 -3.76
N ILE A 93 1.84 5.94 -3.86
CA ILE A 93 0.66 5.91 -3.00
C ILE A 93 0.52 4.50 -2.44
N CYS A 94 0.69 4.37 -1.13
CA CYS A 94 0.53 3.10 -0.41
C CYS A 94 -0.76 3.19 0.44
N PRO A 95 -1.90 2.66 -0.03
CA PRO A 95 -3.08 2.52 0.80
C PRO A 95 -2.96 1.35 1.77
N THR A 96 -3.69 1.43 2.89
CA THR A 96 -3.94 0.31 3.79
C THR A 96 -5.37 -0.17 3.55
N ALA A 97 -5.56 -1.49 3.40
CA ALA A 97 -6.88 -2.10 3.31
C ALA A 97 -7.65 -1.93 4.63
N HIS A 98 -8.98 -1.92 4.59
CA HIS A 98 -9.77 -1.88 5.82
C HIS A 98 -9.64 -3.18 6.61
N GLU A 99 -9.87 -3.11 7.93
CA GLU A 99 -9.96 -4.32 8.74
C GLU A 99 -11.28 -5.04 8.45
N ILE A 100 -11.20 -6.30 8.04
CA ILE A 100 -12.35 -7.17 7.82
C ILE A 100 -12.13 -8.52 8.51
N PRO A 101 -13.21 -9.19 8.97
CA PRO A 101 -13.10 -10.54 9.50
C PRO A 101 -12.85 -11.54 8.38
N LEU A 102 -11.91 -12.47 8.57
CA LEU A 102 -11.56 -13.47 7.56
C LEU A 102 -12.05 -14.88 7.90
N ARG A 103 -12.79 -15.49 6.99
CA ARG A 103 -13.27 -16.89 7.13
C ARG A 103 -12.11 -17.87 7.27
N CYS A 104 -11.05 -17.74 6.46
CA CYS A 104 -9.86 -18.59 6.55
C CYS A 104 -9.08 -18.46 7.86
N ARG A 105 -9.35 -17.43 8.68
CA ARG A 105 -8.74 -17.19 10.00
C ARG A 105 -9.77 -17.15 11.12
N GLN A 106 -10.84 -17.93 11.01
CA GLN A 106 -11.85 -18.09 12.06
C GLN A 106 -12.47 -16.75 12.53
N GLY A 107 -12.63 -15.80 11.61
CA GLY A 107 -13.23 -14.49 11.88
C GLY A 107 -12.28 -13.44 12.47
N ALA A 108 -10.97 -13.74 12.57
CA ALA A 108 -9.99 -12.75 13.01
C ALA A 108 -9.98 -11.51 12.10
N LEU A 109 -9.97 -10.32 12.70
CA LEU A 109 -9.83 -9.05 11.99
C LEU A 109 -8.42 -8.93 11.43
N GLN A 110 -8.31 -8.57 10.16
CA GLN A 110 -7.05 -8.31 9.45
C GLN A 110 -7.26 -7.17 8.47
N HIS A 111 -6.22 -6.37 8.24
CA HIS A 111 -6.15 -5.52 7.06
C HIS A 111 -6.09 -6.41 5.81
N ALA A 112 -7.21 -6.49 5.10
CA ALA A 112 -7.36 -7.38 3.96
C ALA A 112 -8.25 -6.75 2.90
N TRP A 113 -7.91 -6.99 1.64
CA TRP A 113 -8.67 -6.46 0.52
C TRP A 113 -9.94 -7.26 0.23
N PHE A 114 -9.94 -8.55 0.52
CA PHE A 114 -11.10 -9.40 0.37
C PHE A 114 -11.05 -10.57 1.37
N ASP A 115 -12.21 -11.10 1.67
CA ASP A 115 -12.39 -12.30 2.48
C ASP A 115 -12.49 -13.54 1.60
N PHE A 116 -11.89 -14.65 2.03
CA PHE A 116 -11.92 -15.94 1.35
C PHE A 116 -11.97 -17.09 2.39
N PRO A 117 -12.60 -18.23 2.07
CA PRO A 117 -12.87 -19.28 3.05
C PRO A 117 -11.66 -20.17 3.35
N ALA A 118 -10.81 -20.46 2.36
CA ALA A 118 -9.70 -21.40 2.53
C ALA A 118 -8.60 -21.18 1.47
N TRP A 119 -7.38 -21.61 1.76
CA TRP A 119 -6.25 -21.64 0.82
C TRP A 119 -6.40 -22.80 -0.18
N SER A 120 -7.32 -22.65 -1.12
CA SER A 120 -7.71 -23.65 -2.12
C SER A 120 -8.16 -22.94 -3.40
N LEU A 121 -8.28 -23.67 -4.51
CA LEU A 121 -8.80 -23.10 -5.76
C LEU A 121 -10.26 -22.66 -5.59
N GLU A 122 -11.08 -23.48 -4.94
CA GLU A 122 -12.48 -23.18 -4.65
C GLU A 122 -12.60 -21.96 -3.74
N GLY A 123 -11.71 -21.85 -2.73
CA GLY A 123 -11.67 -20.68 -1.86
C GLY A 123 -11.23 -19.40 -2.59
N ASN A 124 -10.33 -19.51 -3.57
CA ASN A 124 -9.93 -18.38 -4.39
C ASN A 124 -11.07 -17.88 -5.30
N ASP A 125 -12.04 -18.72 -5.65
CA ASP A 125 -13.22 -18.36 -6.46
C ASP A 125 -14.46 -17.98 -5.64
N ASP A 126 -14.39 -18.01 -4.31
CA ASP A 126 -15.41 -17.51 -3.38
C ASP A 126 -14.88 -16.35 -2.53
N CYS A 127 -14.26 -15.38 -3.19
CA CYS A 127 -13.78 -14.15 -2.55
C CYS A 127 -14.90 -13.10 -2.45
N LYS A 128 -15.00 -12.43 -1.31
CA LYS A 128 -15.96 -11.33 -1.04
C LYS A 128 -15.21 -10.04 -0.73
N GLY A 129 -15.68 -8.90 -1.23
CA GLY A 129 -15.00 -7.61 -1.01
C GLY A 129 -14.09 -7.16 -2.15
N VAL A 130 -13.99 -7.95 -3.24
CA VAL A 130 -13.08 -7.66 -4.37
C VAL A 130 -13.51 -6.39 -5.07
N GLU A 131 -14.80 -6.26 -5.38
CA GLU A 131 -15.38 -5.11 -6.05
C GLU A 131 -15.22 -3.83 -5.23
N GLU A 132 -15.51 -3.89 -3.92
CA GLU A 132 -15.35 -2.77 -2.99
C GLU A 132 -13.89 -2.31 -2.90
N SER A 133 -12.94 -3.23 -2.85
CA SER A 133 -11.52 -2.90 -2.91
C SER A 133 -11.11 -2.28 -4.25
N CYS A 134 -11.68 -2.75 -5.36
CA CYS A 134 -11.46 -2.13 -6.66
C CYS A 134 -12.01 -0.71 -6.73
N GLU A 135 -13.17 -0.43 -6.11
CA GLU A 135 -13.71 0.92 -6.01
C GLU A 135 -12.77 1.86 -5.22
N VAL A 136 -12.19 1.37 -4.12
CA VAL A 136 -11.18 2.13 -3.36
C VAL A 136 -9.98 2.47 -4.25
N VAL A 137 -9.41 1.49 -4.95
CA VAL A 137 -8.27 1.68 -5.85
C VAL A 137 -8.62 2.60 -7.01
N ASN A 138 -9.77 2.40 -7.64
CA ASN A 138 -10.29 3.27 -8.70
C ASN A 138 -10.44 4.71 -8.22
N SER A 139 -10.92 4.94 -6.99
CA SER A 139 -11.00 6.28 -6.42
C SER A 139 -9.65 6.97 -6.28
N LEU A 140 -8.58 6.20 -6.03
CA LEU A 140 -7.21 6.72 -5.97
C LEU A 140 -6.69 7.08 -7.37
N ILE A 141 -6.96 6.23 -8.36
CA ILE A 141 -6.64 6.51 -9.76
C ILE A 141 -7.33 7.82 -10.21
N GLU A 142 -8.64 7.94 -9.98
CA GLU A 142 -9.41 9.15 -10.35
C GLU A 142 -8.89 10.42 -9.66
N LYS A 143 -8.42 10.31 -8.41
CA LYS A 143 -7.81 11.43 -7.69
C LYS A 143 -6.51 11.89 -8.36
N GLU A 144 -5.70 10.97 -8.86
CA GLU A 144 -4.45 11.32 -9.56
C GLU A 144 -4.72 11.89 -10.96
N ILE A 145 -5.70 11.34 -11.68
CA ILE A 145 -6.17 11.90 -12.96
C ILE A 145 -6.65 13.34 -12.76
N LYS A 146 -7.47 13.61 -11.73
CA LYS A 146 -7.95 14.97 -11.39
C LYS A 146 -6.82 15.93 -11.03
N LYS A 147 -5.68 15.43 -10.54
CA LYS A 147 -4.48 16.24 -10.27
C LYS A 147 -3.64 16.50 -11.53
N GLY A 148 -4.02 15.93 -12.68
CA GLY A 148 -3.39 16.14 -13.99
C GLY A 148 -2.42 15.04 -14.42
N VAL A 149 -2.39 13.90 -13.74
CA VAL A 149 -1.59 12.74 -14.18
C VAL A 149 -2.35 12.03 -15.32
N ASP A 150 -1.70 11.88 -16.47
CA ASP A 150 -2.26 11.12 -17.60
C ASP A 150 -2.50 9.66 -17.17
N PRO A 151 -3.68 9.05 -17.41
CA PRO A 151 -3.96 7.65 -17.06
C PRO A 151 -2.87 6.68 -17.51
N LYS A 152 -2.24 6.91 -18.68
CA LYS A 152 -1.16 6.07 -19.22
C LYS A 152 0.13 6.12 -18.40
N HIS A 153 0.25 7.05 -17.45
CA HIS A 153 1.36 7.18 -16.51
C HIS A 153 0.99 6.77 -15.08
N ILE A 154 -0.15 6.09 -14.91
CA ILE A 154 -0.58 5.50 -13.65
C ILE A 154 -0.33 4.00 -13.70
N ILE A 155 0.45 3.49 -12.75
CA ILE A 155 0.75 2.06 -12.61
C ILE A 155 0.12 1.55 -11.30
N LEU A 156 -0.54 0.40 -11.37
CA LEU A 156 -0.88 -0.37 -10.16
C LEU A 156 0.22 -1.40 -9.91
N CYS A 157 0.69 -1.46 -8.67
CA CYS A 157 1.64 -2.46 -8.22
C CYS A 157 1.02 -3.19 -7.03
N GLY A 158 1.02 -4.52 -7.03
CA GLY A 158 0.43 -5.29 -5.93
C GLY A 158 1.27 -6.50 -5.54
N PHE A 159 1.19 -6.89 -4.28
CA PHE A 159 1.80 -8.11 -3.75
C PHE A 159 0.74 -9.04 -3.18
N SER A 160 0.82 -10.34 -3.49
CA SER A 160 -0.07 -11.37 -2.97
C SER A 160 -1.56 -10.99 -3.16
N GLN A 161 -2.31 -10.76 -2.08
CA GLN A 161 -3.70 -10.31 -2.16
C GLN A 161 -3.87 -8.98 -2.94
N GLY A 162 -2.95 -8.04 -2.73
CA GLY A 162 -2.96 -6.75 -3.43
C GLY A 162 -2.70 -6.88 -4.94
N ALA A 163 -1.98 -7.91 -5.39
CA ALA A 163 -1.79 -8.17 -6.81
C ALA A 163 -3.10 -8.57 -7.50
N GLY A 164 -3.92 -9.39 -6.83
CA GLY A 164 -5.25 -9.76 -7.31
C GLY A 164 -6.17 -8.54 -7.49
N ILE A 165 -6.17 -7.62 -6.50
CA ILE A 165 -6.91 -6.37 -6.62
C ILE A 165 -6.35 -5.46 -7.70
N ALA A 166 -5.03 -5.36 -7.86
CA ALA A 166 -4.43 -4.54 -8.92
C ALA A 166 -4.90 -4.99 -10.30
N LEU A 167 -4.99 -6.31 -10.54
CA LEU A 167 -5.50 -6.88 -11.79
C LEU A 167 -7.00 -6.58 -11.96
N HIS A 168 -7.84 -6.88 -10.97
CA HIS A 168 -9.27 -6.58 -11.04
C HIS A 168 -9.55 -5.10 -11.27
N ALA A 169 -8.88 -4.23 -10.52
CA ALA A 169 -9.04 -2.79 -10.64
C ALA A 169 -8.55 -2.28 -12.00
N ALA A 170 -7.49 -2.83 -12.60
CA ALA A 170 -7.04 -2.36 -13.91
C ALA A 170 -7.96 -2.81 -15.05
N PHE A 171 -8.37 -4.07 -15.05
CA PHE A 171 -9.04 -4.67 -16.21
C PHE A 171 -10.55 -4.50 -16.23
N ASN A 172 -11.20 -4.32 -15.07
CA ASN A 172 -12.63 -4.03 -15.01
C ASN A 172 -12.96 -2.53 -15.15
N ARG A 173 -11.96 -1.68 -15.40
CA ARG A 173 -12.14 -0.23 -15.62
C ARG A 173 -12.67 0.09 -17.01
N LYS A 174 -13.27 1.28 -17.11
CA LYS A 174 -13.76 1.86 -18.37
C LYS A 174 -12.61 2.33 -19.26
N ASP A 175 -11.57 2.88 -18.64
CA ASP A 175 -10.42 3.50 -19.31
C ASP A 175 -9.12 2.82 -18.88
N PRO A 176 -8.18 2.58 -19.81
CA PRO A 176 -6.91 1.93 -19.51
C PRO A 176 -6.00 2.81 -18.66
N ILE A 177 -5.07 2.15 -17.99
CA ILE A 177 -3.96 2.79 -17.26
C ILE A 177 -2.63 2.34 -17.85
N GLY A 178 -1.52 2.89 -17.34
CA GLY A 178 -0.18 2.60 -17.85
C GLY A 178 0.28 1.16 -17.71
N GLY A 179 -0.27 0.41 -16.75
CA GLY A 179 0.07 -1.00 -16.56
C GLY A 179 -0.17 -1.51 -15.14
N VAL A 180 0.04 -2.82 -14.99
CA VAL A 180 -0.02 -3.54 -13.72
C VAL A 180 1.28 -4.30 -13.47
N ILE A 181 1.79 -4.22 -12.25
CA ILE A 181 2.88 -5.05 -11.74
C ILE A 181 2.30 -5.92 -10.61
N ALA A 182 2.30 -7.23 -10.79
CA ALA A 182 1.64 -8.18 -9.90
C ALA A 182 2.65 -9.21 -9.36
N PHE A 183 3.05 -9.05 -8.10
CA PHE A 183 4.04 -9.94 -7.47
C PHE A 183 3.37 -11.06 -6.66
N CYS A 184 3.71 -12.32 -6.97
CA CYS A 184 3.37 -13.50 -6.17
C CYS A 184 1.87 -13.60 -5.81
N GLY A 185 0.99 -13.14 -6.70
CA GLY A 185 -0.45 -13.07 -6.49
C GLY A 185 -1.23 -14.19 -7.16
N CYS A 186 -2.45 -14.41 -6.72
CA CYS A 186 -3.48 -15.13 -7.47
C CYS A 186 -4.58 -14.16 -7.88
N LEU A 187 -5.28 -14.46 -8.98
CA LEU A 187 -6.44 -13.70 -9.41
C LEU A 187 -7.66 -14.22 -8.63
N PRO A 188 -8.24 -13.46 -7.67
CA PRO A 188 -9.42 -13.89 -6.95
C PRO A 188 -10.63 -13.93 -7.88
N ASN A 189 -11.61 -14.79 -7.63
CA ASN A 189 -12.83 -14.90 -8.44
C ASN A 189 -12.51 -15.01 -9.94
N ALA A 190 -11.53 -15.84 -10.31
CA ALA A 190 -11.03 -15.93 -11.68
C ALA A 190 -12.15 -16.34 -12.66
N SER A 191 -13.06 -17.20 -12.21
CA SER A 191 -14.24 -17.61 -12.99
C SER A 191 -15.21 -16.46 -13.31
N ARG A 192 -15.09 -15.31 -12.63
CA ARG A 192 -15.95 -14.12 -12.79
C ARG A 192 -15.15 -12.88 -13.21
N PHE A 193 -13.85 -13.04 -13.48
CA PHE A 193 -13.00 -11.93 -13.87
C PHE A 193 -13.37 -11.46 -15.28
N VAL A 194 -13.68 -10.18 -15.41
CA VAL A 194 -14.05 -9.55 -16.67
C VAL A 194 -12.94 -8.60 -17.09
N VAL A 195 -12.47 -8.78 -18.32
CA VAL A 195 -11.57 -7.86 -18.99
C VAL A 195 -12.39 -7.01 -19.95
N GLN A 196 -12.38 -5.69 -19.74
CA GLN A 196 -13.05 -4.76 -20.64
C GLN A 196 -12.24 -4.62 -21.94
N ASP A 197 -12.92 -4.48 -23.08
CA ASP A 197 -12.24 -4.34 -24.38
C ASP A 197 -11.26 -3.16 -24.42
N ALA A 198 -11.58 -2.07 -23.70
CA ALA A 198 -10.75 -0.87 -23.62
C ALA A 198 -9.46 -1.08 -22.80
N THR A 199 -9.42 -2.09 -21.92
CA THR A 199 -8.31 -2.31 -20.98
C THR A 199 -7.49 -3.55 -21.31
N LYS A 200 -7.92 -4.39 -22.25
CA LYS A 200 -7.27 -5.67 -22.60
C LYS A 200 -5.80 -5.56 -23.01
N ASP A 201 -5.40 -4.41 -23.55
CA ASP A 201 -4.03 -4.13 -23.99
C ASP A 201 -3.18 -3.44 -22.88
N THR A 202 -3.72 -3.29 -21.67
CA THR A 202 -2.97 -2.76 -20.52
C THR A 202 -1.79 -3.68 -20.22
N PRO A 203 -0.54 -3.18 -20.24
CA PRO A 203 0.64 -4.02 -19.99
C PRO A 203 0.63 -4.63 -18.59
N VAL A 204 1.00 -5.91 -18.49
CA VAL A 204 1.14 -6.62 -17.21
C VAL A 204 2.54 -7.19 -17.08
N MET A 205 3.17 -6.92 -15.93
CA MET A 205 4.34 -7.65 -15.44
C MET A 205 3.87 -8.55 -14.29
N TYR A 206 4.06 -9.86 -14.43
CA TYR A 206 3.67 -10.89 -13.46
C TYR A 206 4.86 -11.80 -13.15
#